data_AF-A0A9E3BYW0-F1
#
_entry.id   AF-A0A9E3BYW0-F1
#
_cell.length_a   1.000
_cell.length_b   1.000
_cell.length_c   1.000
_cell.angle_alpha   90.00
_cell.angle_beta   90.00
_cell.angle_gamma   90.00
#
_symmetry.space_group_name_H-M   'P 1'
#
loop_
_entity.id
_entity.type
_entity.pdbx_description
1 polymer ?
#
loop_
_entity_poly.entity_id
_entity_poly.type
_entity_poly.pdbx_seq_one_letter_code
_entity_poly.pdbx_strand_id
1 'polypeptide(L)'
;PEEYPVEDAVPCPAKAGDALFFSYLTIHGSGLNASQEARTTLLIQMRDPEDPPAIRTHESRGQGMMLRGIDPTCGWGANSAFDQKPEPTAPMGAMGGGMGRM
;
A
#
# COMPACT_ATOMS: atom_id res chain seq x y z
N PRO A 1 -11.30 8.97 -15.11
CA PRO A 1 -12.23 9.91 -14.44
C PRO A 1 -13.58 10.10 -15.17
N GLU A 2 -13.81 9.49 -16.34
CA GLU A 2 -15.05 9.68 -17.10
C GLU A 2 -16.24 8.89 -16.53
N GLU A 3 -16.00 7.72 -15.92
CA GLU A 3 -17.06 6.85 -15.39
C GLU A 3 -17.51 7.24 -13.97
N TYR A 4 -16.60 7.74 -13.13
CA TYR A 4 -16.87 8.14 -11.75
C TYR A 4 -16.26 9.52 -11.48
N PRO A 5 -16.89 10.61 -11.99
CA PRO A 5 -16.43 11.97 -11.73
C PRO A 5 -16.61 12.34 -10.25
N VAL A 6 -15.70 13.15 -9.70
CA VAL A 6 -15.75 13.53 -8.27
C VAL A 6 -16.93 14.46 -7.97
N GLU A 7 -17.41 15.17 -8.99
CA GLU A 7 -18.56 16.07 -8.94
C GLU A 7 -19.87 15.34 -8.65
N ASP A 8 -19.94 14.05 -9.04
CA ASP A 8 -21.09 13.18 -8.79
C ASP A 8 -20.96 12.40 -7.47
N ALA A 9 -19.83 12.53 -6.76
CA ALA A 9 -19.60 11.84 -5.50
C ALA A 9 -20.41 12.43 -4.35
N VAL A 10 -20.69 11.60 -3.33
CA VAL A 10 -21.35 12.06 -2.10
C VAL A 10 -20.34 12.84 -1.25
N PRO A 11 -20.60 14.13 -0.90
CA PRO A 11 -19.69 14.90 -0.08
C PRO A 11 -19.67 14.38 1.36
N CYS A 12 -18.45 14.30 1.94
CA CYS A 12 -18.24 13.93 3.33
C CYS A 12 -17.53 15.06 4.10
N PRO A 13 -18.26 16.13 4.52
CA PRO A 13 -17.67 17.22 5.27
C PRO A 13 -17.20 16.74 6.65
N ALA A 14 -16.03 17.21 7.08
CA ALA A 14 -15.43 16.86 8.36
C ALA A 14 -14.74 18.09 8.98
N LYS A 15 -14.69 18.13 10.31
CA LYS A 15 -13.89 19.11 11.07
C LYS A 15 -12.72 18.41 11.78
N ALA A 16 -11.81 19.21 12.33
CA ALA A 16 -10.70 18.68 13.12
C ALA A 16 -11.20 17.79 14.27
N GLY A 17 -10.68 16.56 14.33
CA GLY A 17 -11.08 15.54 15.31
C GLY A 17 -12.11 14.53 14.81
N ASP A 18 -12.79 14.79 13.69
CA ASP A 18 -13.67 13.79 13.08
C ASP A 18 -12.86 12.65 12.45
N ALA A 19 -13.45 11.45 12.40
CA ALA A 19 -12.88 10.28 11.76
C ALA A 19 -13.81 9.78 10.65
N LEU A 20 -13.24 9.53 9.47
CA LEU A 20 -13.94 8.91 8.34
C LEU A 20 -13.49 7.45 8.23
N PHE A 21 -14.46 6.53 8.32
CA PHE A 21 -14.25 5.10 8.09
C PHE A 21 -14.85 4.72 6.74
N PHE A 22 -14.05 4.08 5.90
CA PHE A 22 -14.51 3.57 4.60
C PHE A 22 -13.70 2.34 4.21
N SER A 23 -14.28 1.51 3.35
CA SER A 23 -13.56 0.36 2.78
C SER A 23 -12.47 0.86 1.84
N TYR A 24 -11.31 0.21 1.85
CA TYR A 24 -10.22 0.48 0.91
C TYR A 24 -10.68 0.43 -0.56
N LEU A 25 -11.68 -0.40 -0.88
CA LEU A 25 -12.22 -0.57 -2.24
C LEU A 25 -13.29 0.47 -2.63
N THR A 26 -13.65 1.37 -1.72
CA THR A 26 -14.61 2.44 -2.02
C THR A 26 -14.00 3.36 -3.08
N ILE A 27 -14.70 3.63 -4.19
CA ILE A 27 -14.27 4.68 -5.12
C ILE A 27 -14.36 6.01 -4.38
N HIS A 28 -13.22 6.67 -4.20
CA HIS A 28 -13.14 7.91 -3.44
C HIS A 28 -12.12 8.86 -4.07
N GLY A 29 -12.29 10.15 -3.78
CA GLY A 29 -11.41 11.20 -4.27
C GLY A 29 -11.67 12.51 -3.55
N SER A 30 -10.90 13.53 -3.89
CA SER A 30 -11.11 14.88 -3.40
C SER A 30 -10.92 15.88 -4.53
N GLY A 31 -11.73 16.94 -4.54
CA GLY A 31 -11.46 18.11 -5.36
C GLY A 31 -10.17 18.83 -4.93
N LEU A 32 -9.79 19.83 -5.71
CA LEU A 32 -8.64 20.69 -5.41
C LEU A 32 -8.81 21.40 -4.06
N ASN A 33 -7.73 21.55 -3.31
CA ASN A 33 -7.75 22.37 -2.11
C ASN A 33 -7.77 23.86 -2.49
N ALA A 34 -8.94 24.50 -2.43
CA ALA A 34 -9.11 25.91 -2.74
C ALA A 34 -8.84 26.85 -1.54
N SER A 35 -8.48 26.31 -0.37
CA SER A 35 -8.16 27.10 0.82
C SER A 35 -6.69 27.54 0.82
N GLN A 36 -6.37 28.55 1.66
CA GLN A 36 -4.99 29.00 1.87
C GLN A 36 -4.25 28.20 2.94
N GLU A 37 -4.84 27.10 3.41
CA GLU A 37 -4.28 26.25 4.46
C GLU A 37 -4.09 24.82 3.96
N ALA A 38 -3.09 24.13 4.51
CA ALA A 38 -2.89 22.72 4.22
C ALA A 38 -4.00 21.87 4.86
N ARG A 39 -4.54 20.92 4.10
CA ARG A 39 -5.48 19.93 4.62
C ARG A 39 -4.71 18.76 5.23
N THR A 40 -4.51 18.79 6.54
CA THR A 40 -3.81 17.71 7.25
C THR A 40 -4.78 16.59 7.60
N THR A 41 -4.44 15.37 7.17
CA THR A 41 -5.16 14.14 7.52
C THR A 41 -4.16 13.10 8.02
N LEU A 42 -4.60 12.24 8.95
CA LEU A 42 -3.86 11.04 9.34
C LEU A 42 -4.60 9.83 8.78
N LEU A 43 -3.96 9.12 7.85
CA LEU A 43 -4.49 7.88 7.31
C LEU A 43 -3.99 6.70 8.16
N ILE A 44 -4.93 5.95 8.74
CA ILE A 44 -4.67 4.67 9.40
C ILE A 44 -5.31 3.58 8.56
N GLN A 45 -4.50 2.68 8.02
CA GLN A 45 -4.97 1.52 7.28
C GLN A 45 -4.88 0.29 8.17
N MET A 46 -5.97 -0.47 8.22
CA MET A 46 -6.07 -1.70 9.00
C MET A 46 -6.36 -2.86 8.06
N ARG A 47 -5.81 -4.02 8.38
CA ARG A 47 -6.06 -5.29 7.71
C ARG A 47 -6.16 -6.40 8.74
N ASP A 48 -6.75 -7.53 8.35
CA ASP A 48 -6.61 -8.77 9.09
C ASP A 48 -5.12 -9.20 9.05
N PRO A 49 -4.49 -9.58 10.17
CA PRO A 49 -3.12 -10.11 10.15
C PRO A 49 -2.92 -11.26 9.15
N GLU A 50 -3.94 -12.10 8.92
CA GLU A 50 -3.92 -13.22 7.99
C GLU A 50 -4.09 -12.82 6.50
N ASP A 51 -4.33 -11.54 6.21
CA ASP A 51 -4.46 -11.01 4.84
C ASP A 51 -3.21 -10.22 4.42
N PRO A 52 -2.13 -10.87 3.97
CA PRO A 52 -0.88 -10.18 3.66
C PRO A 52 -0.97 -9.39 2.34
N PRO A 53 -0.23 -8.29 2.21
CA PRO A 53 -0.33 -7.41 1.04
C PRO A 53 0.15 -8.13 -0.23
N ALA A 54 -0.60 -8.16 -1.33
CA ALA A 54 -0.18 -8.88 -2.55
C ALA A 54 1.20 -8.46 -3.11
N ILE A 55 1.61 -7.20 -2.87
CA ILE A 55 2.92 -6.66 -3.22
C ILE A 55 3.47 -5.81 -2.07
N ARG A 56 4.79 -5.78 -1.93
CA ARG A 56 5.46 -4.92 -0.95
C ARG A 56 5.62 -3.51 -1.49
N THR A 57 4.71 -2.62 -1.09
CA THR A 57 4.72 -1.20 -1.44
C THR A 57 4.18 -0.37 -0.26
N HIS A 58 4.39 0.95 -0.30
CA HIS A 58 3.90 1.91 0.70
C HIS A 58 4.31 1.57 2.14
N GLU A 59 5.54 1.08 2.32
CA GLU A 59 6.05 0.72 3.65
C GLU A 59 6.12 1.92 4.58
N SER A 60 5.54 1.78 5.77
CA SER A 60 5.52 2.82 6.81
C SER A 60 5.99 2.28 8.14
N ARG A 61 6.43 3.17 9.04
CA ARG A 61 6.94 2.80 10.37
C ARG A 61 5.90 2.10 11.26
N GLY A 62 4.61 2.27 10.98
CA GLY A 62 3.51 1.63 11.72
C GLY A 62 3.03 0.31 11.11
N GLN A 63 3.62 -0.13 9.99
CA GLN A 63 3.16 -1.34 9.29
C GLN A 63 3.38 -2.59 10.14
N GLY A 64 2.32 -3.41 10.26
CA GLY A 64 2.33 -4.60 11.09
C GLY A 64 2.09 -4.35 12.59
N MET A 65 1.83 -3.10 13.00
CA MET A 65 1.45 -2.81 14.38
C MET A 65 0.07 -3.40 14.68
N MET A 66 0.01 -4.31 15.65
CA MET A 66 -1.25 -4.82 16.18
C MET A 66 -1.93 -3.75 17.04
N LEU A 67 -3.09 -3.26 16.60
CA LEU A 67 -3.89 -2.29 17.36
C LEU A 67 -4.80 -2.97 18.39
N ARG A 68 -5.23 -4.21 18.11
CA ARG A 68 -6.08 -5.01 19.00
C ARG A 68 -6.00 -6.49 18.63
N GLY A 69 -6.21 -7.36 19.62
CA GLY A 69 -6.33 -8.80 19.41
C GLY A 69 -4.98 -9.51 19.43
N ILE A 70 -4.92 -10.65 18.75
CA ILE A 70 -3.73 -11.49 18.62
C ILE A 70 -3.49 -11.70 17.13
N ASP A 71 -2.24 -11.61 16.71
CA ASP A 71 -1.83 -12.01 15.37
C ASP A 71 -1.64 -13.54 15.37
N PRO A 72 -2.52 -14.35 14.76
CA PRO A 72 -2.36 -15.80 14.73
C PRO A 72 -1.16 -16.25 13.88
N THR A 73 -0.61 -15.34 13.06
CA THR A 73 0.60 -15.59 12.25
C THR A 73 1.88 -15.33 13.05
N CYS A 74 1.80 -14.70 14.23
CA CYS A 74 2.96 -14.47 15.08
C CYS A 74 3.46 -15.81 15.67
N GLY A 75 4.49 -16.38 15.03
CA GLY A 75 5.01 -17.71 15.35
C GLY A 75 5.17 -18.64 14.15
N TRP A 76 4.57 -18.31 13.00
CA TRP A 76 4.90 -18.91 11.70
C TRP A 76 6.18 -18.26 11.16
N GLY A 77 7.27 -18.42 11.92
CA GLY A 77 8.46 -17.58 11.82
C GLY A 77 9.13 -17.55 10.46
N ALA A 78 9.74 -16.41 10.11
CA ALA A 78 10.83 -16.15 9.15
C ALA A 78 10.74 -16.77 7.72
N ASN A 79 9.68 -17.52 7.42
CA ASN A 79 9.45 -18.29 6.21
C ASN A 79 8.12 -17.90 5.57
N SER A 80 7.46 -16.84 6.06
CA SER A 80 6.34 -16.25 5.32
C SER A 80 6.89 -15.81 3.95
N ALA A 81 6.16 -16.11 2.88
CA ALA A 81 6.56 -15.71 1.52
C ALA A 81 6.77 -14.18 1.40
N PHE A 82 6.30 -13.40 2.39
CA PHE A 82 6.43 -11.96 2.50
C PHE A 82 7.75 -11.48 3.13
N ASP A 83 8.38 -12.30 3.97
CA ASP A 83 9.68 -11.99 4.58
C ASP A 83 10.86 -12.36 3.67
N GLN A 84 10.62 -13.19 2.64
CA GLN A 84 11.64 -13.49 1.65
C GLN A 84 11.93 -12.25 0.80
N LYS A 85 13.16 -11.73 0.90
CA LYS A 85 13.65 -10.73 -0.04
C LYS A 85 13.59 -11.34 -1.45
N PRO A 86 13.19 -10.57 -2.48
CA PRO A 86 13.31 -11.06 -3.85
C PRO A 86 14.77 -11.43 -4.10
N GLU A 87 14.98 -12.65 -4.61
CA GLU A 87 16.29 -13.11 -5.07
C GLU A 87 16.87 -12.06 -6.03
N PRO A 88 18.13 -11.64 -5.87
CA PRO A 88 18.76 -10.75 -6.84
C PRO A 88 18.69 -11.43 -8.20
N THR A 89 18.00 -10.82 -9.15
CA THR A 89 17.98 -11.28 -10.54
C THR A 89 19.43 -11.40 -10.99
N ALA A 90 19.85 -12.61 -11.36
CA ALA A 90 21.18 -12.84 -11.89
C ALA A 90 21.46 -11.79 -12.98
N PRO A 91 22.63 -11.12 -12.99
CA PRO A 91 22.96 -10.22 -14.07
C PRO A 91 22.79 -11.02 -15.36
N MET A 92 22.02 -10.47 -16.32
CA MET A 92 21.90 -11.03 -17.67
C MET A 92 23.32 -11.39 -18.13
N GLY A 93 23.61 -12.69 -18.12
CA GLY A 93 24.94 -13.20 -18.38
C GLY A 93 25.39 -12.71 -19.74
N ALA A 94 26.61 -12.20 -19.75
CA ALA A 94 27.47 -12.04 -20.91
C ALA A 94 27.11 -13.04 -22.02
N MET A 95 26.51 -12.55 -23.10
CA MET A 95 26.50 -13.28 -24.36
C MET A 95 27.96 -13.40 -24.80
N GLY A 96 28.49 -14.61 -24.66
CA GLY A 96 29.87 -14.96 -24.98
C GLY A 96 30.23 -14.59 -26.42
N GLY A 97 31.41 -13.98 -26.56
CA GLY A 97 32.07 -13.82 -27.84
C GLY A 97 32.39 -15.19 -28.43
N GLY A 98 31.72 -15.52 -29.53
CA GLY A 98 32.16 -16.58 -30.43
C GLY A 98 33.33 -16.05 -31.27
N MET A 99 34.54 -16.50 -30.95
CA MET A 99 35.72 -16.42 -31.83
C MET A 99 35.37 -17.03 -33.20
N GLY A 100 35.27 -16.18 -34.23
CA GLY A 100 35.42 -16.61 -35.61
C GLY A 100 36.88 -16.97 -35.85
N ARG A 101 37.17 -18.27 -36.03
CA ARG A 101 38.42 -18.73 -36.61
C ARG A 101 38.27 -18.76 -38.13
N MET A 102 39.33 -18.25 -38.78
CA MET A 102 39.81 -18.33 -40.17
C MET A 102 39.03 -19.23 -41.13
#